data_AF-A0A7C2HM05-F1
#
_entry.id   AF-A0A7C2HM05-F1
#
_cell.length_a   1.000
_cell.length_b   1.000
_cell.length_c   1.000
_cell.angle_alpha   90.00
_cell.angle_beta   90.00
_cell.angle_gamma   90.00
#
_symmetry.space_group_name_H-M   'P 1'
#
loop_
_entity.id
_entity.type
_entity.pdbx_description
1 polymer ?
#
loop_
_entity_poly.entity_id
_entity_poly.type
_entity_poly.pdbx_seq_one_letter_code
_entity_poly.pdbx_strand_id
1 'polypeptide(L)' 'MKASRERLLDRNGRPLVSGAKVKVIGEDGQPVGTVVRVLDDYAVVTVVIPEGRGQIERMYRVADVEAT' A
#
# COMPACT_ATOMS: atom_id res chain seq x y z
N MET A 1 3.12 -25.58 -8.94
CA MET A 1 4.16 -24.77 -8.28
C MET A 1 3.49 -23.96 -7.19
N LYS A 2 3.95 -24.05 -5.93
CA LYS A 2 3.45 -23.19 -4.85
C LYS A 2 3.81 -21.76 -5.22
N ALA A 3 2.82 -20.90 -5.44
CA ALA A 3 3.06 -19.46 -5.45
C ALA A 3 3.65 -19.13 -4.08
N SER A 4 4.96 -18.89 -4.01
CA SER A 4 5.54 -18.14 -2.91
C SER A 4 4.75 -16.83 -2.89
N ARG A 5 3.85 -16.67 -1.92
CA ARG A 5 3.30 -15.36 -1.56
C ARG A 5 4.49 -14.54 -1.10
N GLU A 6 5.22 -13.95 -2.05
CA GLU A 6 6.20 -12.92 -1.74
C GLU A 6 5.39 -11.77 -1.17
N ARG A 7 5.34 -11.73 0.16
CA ARG A 7 4.72 -10.64 0.89
C ARG A 7 5.67 -9.47 0.72
N LEU A 8 5.26 -8.47 -0.06
CA LEU A 8 5.95 -7.18 -0.04
C LEU A 8 5.95 -6.66 1.39
N LEU A 9 7.11 -6.17 1.84
CA LEU A 9 7.28 -5.60 3.16
C LEU A 9 7.48 -4.10 3.00
N ASP A 10 6.92 -3.31 3.92
CA ASP A 10 7.31 -1.92 4.06
C ASP A 10 8.74 -1.80 4.59
N ARG A 11 9.24 -0.56 4.71
CA ARG A 11 10.60 -0.28 5.22
C ARG A 11 10.86 -0.78 6.64
N ASN A 12 9.81 -1.07 7.41
CA ASN A 12 9.87 -1.54 8.78
C ASN A 12 9.70 -3.07 8.86
N GLY A 13 9.67 -3.77 7.73
CA GLY A 13 9.47 -5.21 7.67
C GLY A 13 8.03 -5.66 7.87
N ARG A 14 7.05 -4.74 7.84
CA ARG A 14 5.63 -5.06 8.02
C ARG A 14 5.01 -5.48 6.69
N PRO A 15 4.11 -6.48 6.68
CA PRO A 15 3.54 -6.99 5.44
C PRO A 15 2.58 -5.98 4.80
N LEU A 16 2.78 -5.74 3.51
CA LEU A 16 1.85 -5.05 2.62
C LEU A 16 1.02 -6.09 1.87
N VAL A 17 -0.22 -6.26 2.30
CA VAL A 17 -1.20 -7.20 1.73
C VAL A 17 -2.50 -6.48 1.42
N SER A 18 -3.30 -7.00 0.49
CA SER A 18 -4.66 -6.50 0.28
C SER A 18 -5.45 -6.50 1.60
N GLY A 19 -6.10 -5.37 1.88
CA GLY A 19 -6.81 -5.09 3.14
C GLY A 19 -5.96 -4.36 4.19
N ALA A 20 -4.63 -4.32 4.05
CA ALA A 20 -3.78 -3.62 5.01
C ALA A 20 -4.07 -2.11 5.01
N LYS A 21 -4.15 -1.52 6.21
CA LYS A 21 -4.12 -0.07 6.38
C LYS A 21 -2.69 0.42 6.23
N VAL A 22 -2.52 1.48 5.45
CA VAL A 22 -1.21 2.06 5.19
C VAL A 22 -1.28 3.57 5.29
N LYS A 23 -0.19 4.16 5.77
CA LYS A 23 0.09 5.58 5.69
C LYS A 23 0.96 5.83 4.46
N VAL A 24 0.55 6.74 3.58
CA VAL A 24 1.36 7.18 2.44
C VAL A 24 2.31 8.25 2.95
N ILE A 25 3.59 7.97 2.99
CA ILE A 25 4.62 8.88 3.53
C ILE A 25 5.29 9.72 2.45
N GLY A 26 5.14 9.34 1.17
CA GLY A 26 5.62 10.11 0.02
C GLY A 26 4.67 11.21 -0.46
N GLU A 27 3.54 11.44 0.22
CA GLU A 27 2.54 12.44 -0.14
C GLU A 27 2.30 13.43 1.01
N ASP A 28 2.07 14.70 0.67
CA ASP A 28 1.78 15.76 1.63
C ASP A 28 0.55 15.42 2.49
N GLY A 29 0.61 15.75 3.78
CA GLY A 29 -0.43 15.40 4.75
C GLY A 29 -0.44 13.92 5.16
N GLN A 30 0.37 13.09 4.50
CA GLN A 30 0.57 11.67 4.75
C GLN A 30 -0.74 10.87 4.91
N PRO A 31 -1.58 10.82 3.86
CA PRO A 31 -2.91 10.25 3.95
C PRO A 31 -2.88 8.77 4.32
N VAL A 32 -3.94 8.33 5.00
CA VAL A 32 -4.13 6.93 5.38
C VAL A 32 -5.14 6.29 4.43
N GLY A 33 -4.78 5.12 3.90
CA GLY A 33 -5.59 4.38 2.95
C GLY A 33 -5.59 2.88 3.21
N THR A 34 -6.22 2.15 2.30
CA THR A 34 -6.29 0.68 2.34
C THR A 34 -5.67 0.11 1.08
N VAL A 35 -4.73 -0.82 1.22
CA VAL A 35 -4.18 -1.55 0.08
C VAL A 35 -5.29 -2.42 -0.52
N VAL A 36 -5.56 -2.28 -1.81
CA VAL A 36 -6.54 -3.11 -2.53
C VAL A 36 -5.85 -4.10 -3.47
N ARG A 37 -4.64 -3.78 -3.94
CA ARG A 37 -3.84 -4.64 -4.80
C ARG A 37 -2.36 -4.52 -4.47
N VAL A 38 -1.65 -5.63 -4.58
CA VAL A 38 -0.20 -5.72 -4.45
C VAL A 38 0.36 -6.16 -5.79
N LEU A 39 1.33 -5.41 -6.32
CA LEU A 39 2.06 -5.69 -7.55
C LEU A 39 3.54 -5.87 -7.17
N ASP A 40 3.86 -7.07 -6.71
CA ASP A 40 5.17 -7.51 -6.22
C ASP A 40 6.27 -7.34 -7.28
N ASP A 41 6.02 -7.77 -8.51
CA ASP A 41 6.94 -7.63 -9.65
C ASP A 41 7.44 -6.19 -9.87
N TYR A 42 6.65 -5.20 -9.43
CA TYR A 42 6.92 -3.78 -9.64
C TYR A 42 7.26 -3.02 -8.35
N ALA A 43 7.26 -3.69 -7.20
CA ALA A 43 7.36 -3.08 -5.87
C ALA A 43 6.34 -1.93 -5.68
N VAL A 44 5.10 -2.16 -6.10
CA VAL A 44 4.01 -1.17 -6.07
C VAL A 44 2.78 -1.74 -5.38
N VAL A 45 2.05 -0.89 -4.66
CA VAL A 45 0.74 -1.20 -4.12
C VAL A 45 -0.29 -0.20 -4.65
N THR A 46 -1.51 -0.68 -4.84
CA THR A 46 -2.66 0.18 -5.12
C THR A 46 -3.41 0.42 -3.83
N VAL A 47 -3.62 1.69 -3.48
CA VAL A 47 -4.20 2.14 -2.23
C VAL A 47 -5.44 2.97 -2.52
N VAL A 48 -6.53 2.66 -1.81
CA VAL A 48 -7.74 3.48 -1.79
C VAL A 48 -7.68 4.41 -0.59
N ILE A 49 -7.75 5.72 -0.85
CA ILE A 49 -7.70 6.79 0.15
C ILE A 49 -9.08 7.46 0.21
N PRO A 50 -9.72 7.55 1.39
CA PRO A 50 -10.94 8.34 1.56
C PRO A 50 -10.66 9.83 1.34
N GLU A 51 -11.47 10.50 0.51
CA GLU A 51 -11.33 11.92 0.23
C GLU A 51 -12.72 12.59 0.21
N GLY A 52 -12.98 13.44 1.22
CA GLY A 52 -14.28 14.08 1.39
C GLY A 52 -15.42 13.06 1.54
N ARG A 53 -16.36 13.07 0.59
CA ARG A 53 -17.48 12.09 0.52
C ARG A 53 -17.19 10.91 -0.42
N GLY A 54 -16.01 10.86 -1.01
CA GLY A 54 -15.61 9.86 -1.99
C GLY A 54 -14.35 9.10 -1.58
N GLN A 55 -13.80 8.41 -2.57
CA GLN A 55 -12.53 7.70 -2.44
C GLN A 55 -11.77 7.84 -3.75
N ILE A 56 -10.45 7.90 -3.63
CA ILE A 56 -9.53 7.91 -4.75
C ILE A 56 -8.66 6.65 -4.70
N GLU A 57 -8.35 6.11 -5.86
CA GLU A 57 -7.44 4.98 -6.00
C GLU A 57 -6.13 5.48 -6.61
N ARG A 58 -5.01 5.19 -5.94
CA ARG A 58 -3.67 5.60 -6.38
C ARG A 58 -2.67 4.46 -6.22
N MET A 59 -1.64 4.48 -7.05
CA MET A 59 -0.54 3.52 -7.00
C MET A 59 0.67 4.18 -6.34
N TYR A 60 1.27 3.49 -5.38
CA TYR A 60 2.45 3.95 -4.65
C TYR A 60 3.55 2.91 -4.71
N ARG A 61 4.79 3.38 -4.73
CA ARG A 61 5.95 2.51 -4.49
C ARG A 61 5.88 2.02 -3.06
N VAL A 62 6.32 0.80 -2.82
CA VAL A 62 6.41 0.21 -1.47
C VAL A 62 7.26 1.08 -0.53
N ALA A 63 8.27 1.76 -1.06
CA ALA A 63 9.11 2.68 -0.29
C ALA A 63 8.33 3.90 0.26
N ASP A 64 7.19 4.25 -0.35
CA ASP A 64 6.42 5.46 -0.04
C ASP A 64 5.20 5.18 0.84
N VAL A 65 5.08 3.95 1.37
CA VAL A 65 3.99 3.55 2.25
C VAL A 65 4.52 2.81 3.48
N GLU A 66 3.81 2.94 4.58
CA GLU A 66 4.06 2.19 5.83
C GLU A 66 2.76 1.53 6.29
N ALA A 67 2.82 0.24 6.63
CA ALA A 67 1.68 -0.45 7.21
C ALA A 67 1.44 0.04 8.64
N THR A 68 0.18 0.30 8.99
CA THR A 68 -0.24 0.84 10.30
C THR A 68 -0.99 -0.17 11.13
#